data_AF-A0A0I7G094-F1
#
_entry.id   AF-A0A0I7G094-F1
#
_cell.length_a   1.000
_cell.length_b   1.000
_cell.length_c   1.000
_cell.angle_alpha   90.00
_cell.angle_beta   90.00
_cell.angle_gamma   90.00
#
_symmetry.space_group_name_H-M   'P 1'
#
loop_
_entity.id
_entity.type
_entity.pdbx_description
1 polymer ?
#
loop_
_entity_poly.entity_id
_entity_poly.type
_entity_poly.pdbx_seq_one_letter_code
_entity_poly.pdbx_strand_id
1 'polypeptide(L)'
;MAKVQFTIKNDKGEDVLKKSKEITTRDYRDYLVMNDSLTSDLSEVEKLDKQLGFIASLFDDVTVEQLLEYTDFAKVISIFTDIYAHLVGDVDPKEKS
;
A
#
# COMPACT_ATOMS: atom_id res chain seq x y z
N MET A 1 9.81 -11.92 8.85
CA MET A 1 9.15 -11.51 7.59
C MET A 1 8.29 -10.29 7.88
N ALA A 2 8.19 -9.37 6.92
CA ALA A 2 7.64 -8.03 7.14
C ALA A 2 6.12 -7.98 7.03
N LYS A 3 5.49 -7.10 7.82
CA LYS A 3 4.08 -6.75 7.74
C LYS A 3 3.93 -5.25 7.92
N VAL A 4 3.12 -4.64 7.07
CA VAL A 4 2.73 -3.22 7.17
C VAL A 4 1.44 -3.14 7.94
N GLN A 5 1.28 -2.07 8.73
CA GLN A 5 0.02 -1.78 9.39
C GLN A 5 -0.31 -0.30 9.34
N PHE A 6 -1.58 0.02 9.19
CA PHE A 6 -2.07 1.38 9.26
C PHE A 6 -3.48 1.42 9.85
N THR A 7 -3.85 2.57 10.38
CA THR A 7 -5.22 2.85 10.84
C THR A 7 -5.97 3.61 9.75
N ILE A 8 -7.22 3.23 9.53
CA ILE A 8 -8.16 3.88 8.62
C ILE A 8 -9.56 3.91 9.26
N LYS A 9 -10.38 4.91 8.92
CA LYS A 9 -11.76 4.94 9.36
C LYS A 9 -12.59 3.87 8.67
N ASN A 10 -13.57 3.32 9.39
CA ASN A 10 -14.66 2.53 8.81
C ASN A 10 -15.90 3.39 8.56
N ASP A 11 -16.96 2.79 8.03
CA ASP A 11 -18.26 3.45 7.76
C ASP A 11 -18.95 4.02 9.00
N LYS A 12 -18.51 3.64 10.20
CA LYS A 12 -18.99 4.18 11.47
C LYS A 12 -18.14 5.34 11.99
N GLY A 13 -17.10 5.73 11.24
CA GLY A 13 -16.13 6.77 11.61
C GLY A 13 -15.11 6.33 12.67
N GLU A 14 -15.06 5.02 12.98
CA GLU A 14 -14.16 4.43 13.96
C GLU A 14 -12.81 4.09 13.32
N ASP A 15 -11.73 4.30 14.07
CA ASP A 15 -10.38 3.94 13.67
C ASP A 15 -10.18 2.41 13.76
N VAL A 16 -9.87 1.78 12.63
CA VAL A 16 -9.63 0.34 12.53
C VAL A 16 -8.20 0.08 12.05
N LEU A 17 -7.50 -0.81 12.76
CA LEU A 17 -6.16 -1.25 12.40
C LEU A 17 -6.22 -2.28 11.27
N LYS A 18 -5.59 -1.98 10.15
CA LYS A 18 -5.39 -2.86 9.00
C LYS A 18 -3.98 -3.42 9.03
N LYS A 19 -3.84 -4.72 8.77
CA LYS A 19 -2.56 -5.43 8.74
C LYS A 19 -2.41 -6.15 7.42
N SER A 20 -1.27 -6.00 6.79
CA SER A 20 -1.01 -6.69 5.53
C SER A 20 -0.86 -8.19 5.77
N LYS A 21 -1.06 -8.96 4.70
CA LYS A 21 -0.46 -10.28 4.56
C LYS A 21 1.06 -10.17 4.70
N GLU A 22 1.70 -11.31 4.87
CA GLU A 22 3.16 -11.38 4.90
C GLU A 22 3.73 -10.91 3.56
N ILE A 23 4.60 -9.89 3.59
CA ILE A 23 5.24 -9.37 2.37
C ILE A 23 6.38 -10.31 1.98
N THR A 24 6.35 -10.75 0.74
CA THR A 24 7.32 -11.70 0.16
C THR A 24 7.93 -11.15 -1.13
N THR A 25 8.94 -11.84 -1.66
CA THR A 25 9.51 -11.52 -2.98
C THR A 25 8.47 -11.61 -4.11
N ARG A 26 7.36 -12.34 -3.94
CA ARG A 26 6.26 -12.33 -4.91
C ARG A 26 5.62 -10.95 -4.99
N ASP A 27 5.41 -10.28 -3.87
CA ASP A 27 4.81 -8.95 -3.83
C ASP A 27 5.75 -7.91 -4.46
N TYR A 28 7.08 -8.10 -4.37
CA TYR A 28 8.04 -7.27 -5.11
C TYR A 28 7.93 -7.47 -6.63
N ARG A 29 7.77 -8.71 -7.10
CA ARG A 29 7.50 -8.98 -8.52
C ARG A 29 6.19 -8.31 -8.96
N ASP A 30 5.14 -8.41 -8.16
CA ASP A 30 3.83 -7.83 -8.50
C ASP A 30 3.88 -6.29 -8.50
N TYR A 31 4.67 -5.69 -7.60
CA TYR A 31 5.02 -4.27 -7.64
C TYR A 31 5.73 -3.89 -8.94
N LEU A 32 6.74 -4.65 -9.38
CA LEU A 32 7.46 -4.37 -10.63
C LEU A 32 6.53 -4.42 -11.85
N VAL A 33 5.61 -5.39 -11.88
CA VAL A 33 4.58 -5.48 -12.93
C VAL A 33 3.64 -4.29 -12.90
N MET A 34 3.18 -3.89 -11.71
CA MET A 34 2.34 -2.68 -11.57
C MET A 34 3.09 -1.45 -12.05
N ASN A 35 4.34 -1.26 -11.64
CA ASN A 35 5.17 -0.12 -11.98
C ASN A 35 5.48 -0.03 -13.48
N ASP A 36 5.77 -1.17 -14.13
CA ASP A 36 5.94 -1.24 -15.60
C ASP A 36 4.64 -0.88 -16.35
N SER A 37 3.48 -1.15 -15.73
CA SER A 37 2.18 -0.76 -16.28
C SER A 37 1.83 0.72 -16.09
N LEU A 38 2.62 1.52 -15.36
CA LEU A 38 2.41 2.97 -15.18
C LEU A 38 2.99 3.77 -16.35
N THR A 39 2.47 3.48 -17.54
CA THR A 39 2.92 4.09 -18.79
C THR A 39 2.42 5.54 -18.94
N SER A 40 3.04 6.31 -19.83
CA SER A 40 2.74 7.74 -20.00
C SER A 40 1.37 8.04 -20.63
N ASP A 41 0.76 7.06 -21.28
CA ASP A 41 -0.57 7.13 -21.89
C ASP A 41 -1.72 7.01 -20.88
N LEU A 42 -1.44 6.54 -19.67
CA LEU A 42 -2.42 6.54 -18.59
C LEU A 42 -2.59 7.94 -18.00
N SER A 43 -3.83 8.30 -17.69
CA SER A 43 -4.14 9.47 -16.89
C SER A 43 -3.59 9.33 -15.46
N GLU A 44 -3.41 10.45 -14.76
CA GLU A 44 -2.98 10.44 -13.35
C GLU A 44 -3.98 9.70 -12.45
N VAL A 45 -5.27 9.71 -12.81
CA VAL A 45 -6.31 8.95 -12.09
C VAL A 45 -6.09 7.44 -12.27
N GLU A 46 -5.85 6.97 -13.49
CA GLU A 46 -5.58 5.55 -13.75
C GLU A 46 -4.30 5.05 -13.08
N LYS A 47 -3.26 5.91 -13.02
CA LYS A 47 -2.03 5.62 -12.29
C LYS A 47 -2.29 5.49 -10.79
N LEU A 48 -3.06 6.42 -10.22
CA LEU A 48 -3.47 6.38 -8.82
C LEU A 48 -4.25 5.10 -8.52
N ASP A 49 -5.24 4.75 -9.34
CA ASP A 49 -6.07 3.54 -9.13
C ASP A 49 -5.23 2.26 -9.16
N LYS A 50 -4.22 2.18 -10.04
CA LYS A 50 -3.27 1.06 -10.08
C LYS A 50 -2.42 0.97 -8.81
N GLN A 51 -1.93 2.11 -8.32
CA GLN A 51 -1.15 2.17 -7.08
C GLN A 51 -1.99 1.80 -5.86
N LEU A 52 -3.20 2.32 -5.74
CA LEU A 52 -4.15 1.98 -4.68
C LEU A 52 -4.58 0.51 -4.75
N GLY A 53 -4.78 -0.01 -5.96
CA GLY A 53 -5.08 -1.43 -6.18
C GLY A 53 -3.94 -2.34 -5.71
N PHE A 54 -2.69 -1.95 -5.95
CA PHE A 54 -1.54 -2.66 -5.41
C PHE A 54 -1.53 -2.64 -3.88
N ILE A 55 -1.72 -1.47 -3.25
CA ILE A 55 -1.81 -1.36 -1.78
C ILE A 55 -2.90 -2.29 -1.24
N ALA A 56 -4.12 -2.19 -1.77
CA ALA A 56 -5.27 -2.99 -1.34
C ALA A 56 -4.99 -4.51 -1.45
N SER A 57 -4.29 -4.95 -2.51
CA SER A 57 -3.96 -6.37 -2.73
C SER A 57 -3.05 -7.00 -1.65
N LEU A 58 -2.45 -6.18 -0.79
CA LEU A 58 -1.63 -6.63 0.33
C LEU A 58 -2.44 -6.86 1.62
N PHE A 59 -3.72 -6.52 1.65
CA PHE A 59 -4.58 -6.62 2.83
C PHE A 59 -5.84 -7.42 2.50
N ASP A 60 -6.26 -8.31 3.39
CA ASP A 60 -7.45 -9.14 3.15
C ASP A 60 -8.76 -8.33 3.24
N ASP A 61 -8.73 -7.18 3.92
CA ASP A 61 -9.92 -6.40 4.30
C ASP A 61 -9.80 -4.90 3.98
N VAL A 62 -9.05 -4.53 2.94
CA VAL A 62 -8.93 -3.15 2.43
C VAL A 62 -9.33 -3.10 0.96
N THR A 63 -10.21 -2.19 0.60
CA THR A 63 -10.57 -1.90 -0.79
C THR A 63 -9.99 -0.56 -1.27
N VAL A 64 -9.93 -0.36 -2.59
CA VAL A 64 -9.54 0.92 -3.19
C VAL A 64 -10.51 2.03 -2.77
N GLU A 65 -11.81 1.76 -2.75
CA GLU A 65 -12.84 2.73 -2.31
C GLU A 65 -12.60 3.19 -0.88
N GLN A 66 -12.27 2.26 0.04
CA GLN A 66 -11.94 2.64 1.42
C GLN A 66 -10.72 3.54 1.48
N LEU A 67 -9.67 3.27 0.69
CA LEU A 67 -8.50 4.13 0.62
C LEU A 67 -8.88 5.53 0.10
N LEU A 68 -9.70 5.61 -0.94
CA LEU A 68 -10.16 6.89 -1.50
C LEU A 68 -11.05 7.70 -0.53
N GLU A 69 -11.92 7.03 0.22
CA GLU A 69 -12.91 7.68 1.08
C GLU A 69 -12.36 8.05 2.47
N TYR A 70 -11.49 7.21 3.03
CA TYR A 70 -11.07 7.30 4.43
C TYR A 70 -9.59 7.61 4.63
N THR A 71 -8.86 7.96 3.57
CA THR A 71 -7.49 8.47 3.67
C THR A 71 -7.30 9.77 2.91
N ASP A 72 -6.38 10.60 3.37
CA ASP A 72 -5.83 11.67 2.54
C ASP A 72 -4.61 11.17 1.75
N PHE A 73 -4.19 11.94 0.75
CA PHE A 73 -3.08 11.53 -0.10
C PHE A 73 -1.74 11.42 0.66
N ALA A 74 -1.55 12.21 1.73
CA ALA A 74 -0.35 12.10 2.56
C ALA A 74 -0.29 10.75 3.29
N LYS A 75 -1.43 10.26 3.76
CA LYS A 75 -1.58 8.93 4.36
C LYS A 75 -1.32 7.82 3.35
N VAL A 76 -1.83 7.95 2.11
CA VAL A 76 -1.54 7.01 1.02
C VAL A 76 -0.05 6.92 0.75
N ILE A 77 0.64 8.06 0.63
CA ILE A 77 2.10 8.10 0.43
C ILE A 77 2.82 7.40 1.59
N SER A 78 2.45 7.69 2.84
CA SER A 78 3.05 7.06 4.02
C SER A 78 2.90 5.53 4.00
N ILE A 79 1.71 5.02 3.64
CA ILE A 79 1.46 3.57 3.52
C ILE A 79 2.34 2.99 2.41
N PHE A 80 2.39 3.65 1.25
CA PHE A 80 3.19 3.20 0.12
C PHE A 80 4.69 3.18 0.42
N THR A 81 5.21 4.19 1.12
CA THR A 81 6.62 4.23 1.54
C THR A 81 6.98 3.08 2.47
N ASP A 82 6.12 2.76 3.44
CA ASP A 82 6.34 1.64 4.37
C ASP A 82 6.32 0.28 3.63
N ILE A 83 5.36 0.09 2.72
CA ILE A 83 5.34 -1.07 1.82
C ILE A 83 6.63 -1.14 1.01
N TYR A 84 7.02 -0.04 0.36
CA TYR A 84 8.19 0.00 -0.51
C TYR A 84 9.47 -0.36 0.23
N ALA A 85 9.68 0.17 1.46
CA ALA A 85 10.84 -0.17 2.29
C ALA A 85 10.96 -1.69 2.52
N HIS A 86 9.84 -2.36 2.75
CA HIS A 86 9.79 -3.81 2.90
C HIS A 86 9.96 -4.60 1.60
N LEU A 87 9.59 -4.03 0.46
CA LEU A 87 9.76 -4.67 -0.85
C LEU A 87 11.20 -4.61 -1.35
N VAL A 88 11.87 -3.46 -1.21
CA VAL A 88 13.21 -3.22 -1.77
C VAL A 88 14.36 -3.46 -0.78
N GLY A 89 14.02 -3.70 0.50
CA GLY A 89 15.01 -3.94 1.54
C GLY A 89 15.60 -2.68 2.16
N ASP A 90 14.92 -1.53 2.04
CA ASP A 90 15.28 -0.27 2.72
C ASP A 90 14.69 -0.20 4.15
N VAL A 91 14.36 -1.36 4.73
CA VAL A 91 14.16 -1.44 6.17
C VAL A 91 15.54 -1.46 6.81
N ASP A 92 15.97 -0.33 7.38
CA ASP A 92 17.14 -0.31 8.25
C ASP A 92 16.93 -1.39 9.35
N PRO A 93 17.75 -2.46 9.38
CA PRO A 93 17.63 -3.49 10.41
C PRO A 93 17.84 -2.93 11.83
N LYS A 94 18.34 -1.69 11.96
CA LYS A 94 18.72 -1.05 13.22
C LYS A 94 17.62 -0.22 13.89
N GLU A 95 16.47 0.01 13.26
CA GLU A 95 15.35 0.70 13.94
C GLU A 95 14.53 -0.22 14.87
N LYS A 96 14.91 -1.49 15.00
CA LYS A 96 14.43 -2.39 16.06
C LYS A 96 15.59 -2.85 16.93
N SER A 97 16.19 -1.94 17.70
CA SER A 97 17.03 -2.28 18.85
C SER A 97 16.85 -1.30 20.00
#